data_AF-A0A3D4CI65-F1
#
_entry.id   AF-A0A3D4CI65-F1
#
_cell.length_a   1.000
_cell.length_b   1.000
_cell.length_c   1.000
_cell.angle_alpha   90.00
_cell.angle_beta   90.00
_cell.angle_gamma   90.00
#
_symmetry.space_group_name_H-M   'P 1'
#
loop_
_entity.id
_entity.type
_entity.pdbx_description
1 polymer ?
#
loop_
_entity_poly.entity_id
_entity_poly.type
_entity_poly.pdbx_seq_one_letter_code
_entity_poly.pdbx_strand_id
1 'polypeptide(L)'
;MKKSALLIPFIFGFVFTFAQSVDIIEKMRQKYPDARVVQLEDKTTVEISINQATGKLEIINKVYEKQLYLTDRASLYSDRSISYNSFIDVDNIKAVTYVPGEKKYTPIKVKEFKEKEELGGSTFKDDVRNITFRYPSLQNGAMSELYYEETVKEPRFLTSFYFGSFRPVINSEFTIIADK
;
A
#
# COMPACT_ATOMS: atom_id res chain seq x y z
N MET A 1 45.44 -54.33 -8.16
CA MET A 1 44.43 -53.60 -8.93
C MET A 1 44.03 -52.35 -8.14
N LYS A 2 44.60 -51.18 -8.46
CA LYS A 2 44.25 -49.90 -7.82
C LYS A 2 43.10 -49.29 -8.63
N LYS A 3 41.90 -49.20 -8.05
CA LYS A 3 40.78 -48.42 -8.64
C LYS A 3 40.83 -47.02 -8.05
N SER A 4 41.13 -46.06 -8.91
CA SER A 4 41.05 -44.63 -8.70
C SER A 4 39.58 -44.20 -8.51
N ALA A 5 39.27 -43.56 -7.39
CA ALA A 5 37.99 -42.88 -7.20
C ALA A 5 38.14 -41.42 -7.62
N LEU A 6 37.42 -41.06 -8.69
CA LEU A 6 37.32 -39.71 -9.24
C LEU A 6 36.41 -38.89 -8.33
N LEU A 7 36.95 -37.88 -7.63
CA LEU A 7 36.14 -36.89 -6.91
C LEU A 7 35.65 -35.85 -7.93
N ILE A 8 34.33 -35.80 -8.16
CA ILE A 8 33.69 -34.72 -8.91
C ILE A 8 33.24 -33.67 -7.88
N PRO A 9 33.78 -32.45 -7.87
CA PRO A 9 33.23 -31.39 -7.04
C PRO A 9 31.93 -30.90 -7.68
N PHE A 10 30.82 -31.09 -6.97
CA PHE A 10 29.53 -30.52 -7.29
C PHE A 10 29.60 -29.01 -7.01
N ILE A 11 29.99 -28.22 -8.01
CA ILE A 11 29.84 -26.76 -7.98
C ILE A 11 28.33 -26.47 -8.01
N PHE A 12 27.76 -26.21 -6.83
CA PHE A 12 26.46 -25.57 -6.72
C PHE A 12 26.69 -24.07 -6.94
N GLY A 13 26.75 -23.68 -8.21
CA GLY A 13 26.74 -22.28 -8.60
C GLY A 13 25.41 -21.67 -8.19
N PHE A 14 25.40 -20.91 -7.10
CA PHE A 14 24.29 -20.04 -6.73
C PHE A 14 24.23 -18.92 -7.77
N VAL A 15 23.43 -19.11 -8.82
CA VAL A 15 23.20 -18.09 -9.83
C VAL A 15 22.39 -16.98 -9.19
N PHE A 16 23.01 -15.81 -9.10
CA PHE A 16 22.43 -14.55 -8.68
C PHE A 16 21.27 -14.17 -9.61
N THR A 17 20.01 -14.33 -9.19
CA THR A 17 18.85 -13.75 -9.90
C THR A 17 18.56 -12.35 -9.37
N PHE A 18 19.35 -11.37 -9.81
CA PHE A 18 19.12 -9.94 -9.56
C PHE A 18 18.59 -9.27 -10.84
N ALA A 19 17.30 -9.41 -11.15
CA ALA A 19 16.68 -8.80 -12.34
C ALA A 19 15.18 -8.42 -12.20
N GLN A 20 14.61 -8.40 -10.99
CA GLN A 20 13.15 -8.36 -10.82
C GLN A 20 12.47 -7.01 -11.18
N SER A 21 13.22 -5.90 -11.32
CA SER A 21 12.59 -4.57 -11.46
C SER A 21 12.03 -4.27 -12.85
N VAL A 22 12.71 -4.71 -13.91
CA VAL A 22 12.24 -4.53 -15.30
C VAL A 22 11.17 -5.56 -15.65
N ASP A 23 11.29 -6.76 -15.09
CA ASP A 23 10.39 -7.89 -15.34
C ASP A 23 8.94 -7.57 -14.92
N ILE A 24 8.74 -6.93 -13.77
CA ILE A 24 7.37 -6.65 -13.30
C ILE A 24 6.61 -5.66 -14.20
N ILE A 25 7.28 -4.65 -14.75
CA ILE A 25 6.62 -3.64 -15.60
C ILE A 25 6.12 -4.29 -16.88
N GLU A 26 6.99 -5.04 -17.56
CA GLU A 26 6.66 -5.72 -18.81
C GLU A 26 5.58 -6.78 -18.59
N LYS A 27 5.72 -7.59 -17.53
CA LYS A 27 4.71 -8.59 -17.14
C LYS A 27 3.33 -7.96 -16.91
N MET A 28 3.26 -6.83 -16.22
CA MET A 28 1.98 -6.17 -15.94
C MET A 28 1.39 -5.51 -17.18
N ARG A 29 2.21 -4.95 -18.08
CA ARG A 29 1.73 -4.45 -19.38
C ARG A 29 1.18 -5.57 -20.27
N GLN A 30 1.83 -6.72 -20.31
CA GLN A 30 1.34 -7.86 -21.07
C GLN A 30 0.02 -8.41 -20.51
N LYS A 31 -0.10 -8.49 -19.18
CA LYS A 31 -1.31 -9.00 -18.53
C LYS A 31 -2.47 -8.00 -18.57
N TYR A 32 -2.18 -6.71 -18.48
CA TYR A 32 -3.16 -5.63 -18.40
C TYR A 32 -2.78 -4.48 -19.35
N PRO A 33 -2.89 -4.67 -20.67
CA PRO A 33 -2.40 -3.71 -21.67
C PRO A 33 -3.05 -2.32 -21.58
N ASP A 34 -4.30 -2.24 -21.12
CA ASP A 34 -5.04 -0.99 -21.00
C ASP A 34 -4.92 -0.33 -19.61
N ALA A 35 -4.26 -1.00 -18.66
CA ALA A 35 -4.17 -0.50 -17.29
C ALA A 35 -3.11 0.60 -17.18
N ARG A 36 -3.53 1.78 -16.72
CA ARG A 36 -2.61 2.87 -16.36
C ARG A 36 -1.98 2.68 -14.99
N VAL A 37 -2.70 2.03 -14.09
CA VAL A 37 -2.30 1.73 -12.72
C VAL A 37 -2.73 0.31 -12.40
N VAL A 38 -1.87 -0.45 -11.74
CA VAL A 38 -2.16 -1.77 -11.21
C VAL A 38 -2.00 -1.73 -9.69
N GLN A 39 -3.02 -2.16 -8.95
CA GLN A 39 -2.92 -2.34 -7.50
C GLN A 39 -2.19 -3.65 -7.22
N LEU A 40 -0.96 -3.56 -6.73
CA LEU A 40 -0.16 -4.73 -6.38
C LEU A 40 -0.64 -5.35 -5.07
N GLU A 41 -0.90 -4.52 -4.06
CA GLU A 41 -1.31 -4.95 -2.73
C GLU A 41 -2.42 -4.04 -2.23
N ASP A 42 -3.53 -4.61 -1.78
CA ASP A 42 -4.64 -3.91 -1.12
C ASP A 42 -5.05 -4.68 0.12
N LYS A 43 -4.57 -4.23 1.28
CA LYS A 43 -4.70 -4.97 2.52
C LYS A 43 -5.31 -4.13 3.62
N THR A 44 -6.21 -4.74 4.38
CA THR A 44 -6.71 -4.17 5.62
C THR A 44 -6.75 -5.23 6.71
N THR A 45 -6.11 -4.94 7.84
CA THR A 45 -6.21 -5.74 9.06
C THR A 45 -7.03 -4.96 10.08
N VAL A 46 -8.16 -5.52 10.50
CA VAL A 46 -9.01 -4.97 11.56
C VAL A 46 -8.68 -5.70 12.86
N GLU A 47 -8.14 -4.97 13.83
CA GLU A 47 -7.88 -5.46 15.18
C GLU A 47 -8.98 -4.96 16.11
N ILE A 48 -9.67 -5.89 16.78
CA ILE A 48 -10.79 -5.61 17.70
C ILE A 48 -10.44 -6.17 19.07
N SER A 49 -10.38 -5.30 20.08
CA SER A 49 -10.12 -5.68 21.47
C SER A 49 -11.14 -5.06 22.42
N ILE A 50 -11.17 -5.57 23.65
CA ILE A 50 -11.95 -4.96 24.74
C ILE A 50 -11.00 -4.26 25.70
N ASN A 51 -11.18 -2.95 25.86
CA ASN A 51 -10.49 -2.20 26.90
C ASN A 51 -10.95 -2.69 28.28
N GLN A 52 -10.07 -3.38 29.00
CA GLN A 52 -10.41 -4.02 30.28
C GLN A 52 -10.82 -3.05 31.38
N ALA A 53 -10.41 -1.77 31.30
CA ALA A 53 -10.76 -0.76 32.30
C ALA A 53 -12.14 -0.13 32.06
N THR A 54 -12.54 0.01 30.80
CA THR A 54 -13.78 0.72 30.41
C THR A 54 -14.87 -0.20 29.88
N GLY A 55 -14.54 -1.45 29.53
CA GLY A 55 -15.43 -2.40 28.88
C GLY A 55 -15.82 -2.04 27.43
N LYS A 56 -15.20 -1.00 26.85
CA LYS A 56 -15.49 -0.53 25.48
C LYS A 56 -14.65 -1.28 24.46
N LEU A 57 -15.19 -1.40 23.24
CA LEU A 57 -14.43 -1.90 22.10
C LEU A 57 -13.36 -0.88 21.69
N GLU A 58 -12.17 -1.38 21.42
CA GLU A 58 -11.09 -0.66 20.73
C GLU A 58 -10.92 -1.32 19.37
N ILE A 59 -10.93 -0.52 18.31
CA ILE A 59 -10.86 -1.01 16.94
C ILE A 59 -9.80 -0.21 16.18
N ILE A 60 -8.83 -0.92 15.60
CA ILE A 60 -7.75 -0.34 14.80
C ILE A 60 -7.77 -1.00 13.42
N ASN A 61 -7.96 -0.23 12.36
CA ASN A 61 -7.72 -0.69 11.00
C ASN A 61 -6.29 -0.35 10.59
N LYS A 62 -5.53 -1.34 10.14
CA LYS A 62 -4.21 -1.14 9.53
C LYS A 62 -4.36 -1.29 8.02
N VAL A 63 -4.22 -0.17 7.30
CA VAL A 63 -4.39 -0.12 5.85
C VAL A 63 -3.03 -0.14 5.18
N TYR A 64 -2.85 -1.01 4.17
CA TYR A 64 -1.65 -1.08 3.36
C TYR A 64 -1.99 -1.16 1.88
N GLU A 65 -1.51 -0.19 1.10
CA GLU A 65 -1.67 -0.14 -0.35
C GLU A 65 -0.32 -0.10 -1.06
N LYS A 66 -0.20 -0.83 -2.17
CA LYS A 66 0.92 -0.69 -3.11
C LYS A 66 0.43 -0.67 -4.54
N GLN A 67 0.89 0.29 -5.33
CA GLN A 67 0.46 0.51 -6.71
C GLN A 67 1.66 0.61 -7.65
N LEU A 68 1.51 0.09 -8.87
CA LEU A 68 2.45 0.24 -9.98
C LEU A 68 1.82 1.12 -11.06
N TYR A 69 2.58 2.10 -11.55
CA TYR A 69 2.12 3.03 -12.59
C TYR A 69 2.73 2.64 -13.94
N LEU A 70 1.88 2.38 -14.94
CA LEU A 70 2.28 1.92 -16.28
C LEU A 70 2.14 3.00 -17.35
N THR A 71 1.94 4.27 -16.94
CA THR A 71 1.67 5.40 -17.83
C THR A 71 2.67 6.54 -17.64
N ASP A 72 2.95 7.27 -18.73
CA ASP A 72 3.75 8.50 -18.70
C ASP A 72 3.04 9.65 -17.98
N ARG A 73 1.74 9.54 -17.73
CA ARG A 73 0.95 10.52 -16.96
C ARG A 73 0.86 10.18 -15.47
N ALA A 74 1.83 9.42 -14.94
CA ALA A 74 1.85 8.99 -13.54
C ALA A 74 1.80 10.16 -12.55
N SER A 75 2.33 11.33 -12.93
CA SER A 75 2.28 12.56 -12.12
C SER A 75 0.87 13.04 -11.78
N LEU A 76 -0.16 12.65 -12.54
CA LEU A 76 -1.57 12.95 -12.24
C LEU A 76 -2.08 12.21 -10.99
N TYR A 77 -1.37 11.16 -10.56
CA TYR A 77 -1.70 10.37 -9.38
C TYR A 77 -0.81 10.71 -8.17
N SER A 78 0.08 11.69 -8.30
CA SER A 78 1.03 12.05 -7.24
C SER A 78 0.34 12.63 -6.02
N ASP A 79 -0.71 13.43 -6.21
CA ASP A 79 -1.49 14.00 -5.11
C ASP A 79 -2.46 12.97 -4.57
N ARG A 80 -2.43 12.77 -3.25
CA ARG A 80 -3.27 11.82 -2.53
C ARG A 80 -3.88 12.48 -1.30
N SER A 81 -4.98 11.88 -0.86
CA SER A 81 -5.66 12.23 0.38
C SER A 81 -6.12 10.97 1.11
N ILE A 82 -6.09 11.03 2.44
CA ILE A 82 -6.81 10.11 3.32
C ILE A 82 -7.95 10.91 3.94
N SER A 83 -9.19 10.49 3.69
CA SER A 83 -10.39 11.15 4.21
C SER A 83 -10.85 10.47 5.49
N TYR A 84 -11.23 11.25 6.49
CA TYR A 84 -11.71 10.77 7.79
C TYR A 84 -12.72 11.75 8.39
N ASN A 85 -13.22 11.44 9.58
CA ASN A 85 -14.19 12.25 10.33
C ASN A 85 -13.99 12.12 11.84
N SER A 86 -14.81 12.76 12.68
CA SER A 86 -14.64 12.73 14.14
C SER A 86 -14.70 11.35 14.77
N PHE A 87 -15.28 10.35 14.08
CA PHE A 87 -15.40 8.99 14.57
C PHE A 87 -14.19 8.11 14.23
N ILE A 88 -13.28 8.58 13.38
CA ILE A 88 -12.12 7.82 12.91
C ILE A 88 -10.90 8.73 12.97
N ASP A 89 -9.96 8.44 13.87
CA ASP A 89 -8.66 9.11 13.83
C ASP A 89 -7.73 8.40 12.86
N VAL A 90 -6.89 9.15 12.15
CA VAL A 90 -5.87 8.62 11.25
C VAL A 90 -4.49 8.95 11.78
N ASP A 91 -3.65 7.94 11.95
CA ASP A 91 -2.28 8.10 12.44
C ASP A 91 -1.31 7.14 11.74
N ASN A 92 -0.05 7.12 12.20
CA ASN A 92 1.01 6.23 11.74
C ASN A 92 1.25 6.21 10.21
N ILE A 93 0.95 7.33 9.54
CA ILE A 93 1.01 7.46 8.09
C ILE A 93 2.46 7.34 7.59
N LYS A 94 2.67 6.40 6.66
CA LYS A 94 3.95 6.18 5.97
C LYS A 94 3.67 6.06 4.49
N ALA A 95 4.32 6.90 3.69
CA ALA A 95 4.19 6.85 2.25
C ALA A 95 5.56 6.91 1.57
N VAL A 96 5.76 6.09 0.53
CA VAL A 96 7.03 5.96 -0.20
C VAL A 96 6.77 5.87 -1.70
N THR A 97 7.54 6.60 -2.50
CA THR A 97 7.67 6.33 -3.93
C THR A 97 8.88 5.45 -4.19
N TYR A 98 8.73 4.41 -5.00
CA TYR A 98 9.83 3.61 -5.53
C TYR A 98 10.06 4.01 -6.97
N VAL A 99 11.16 4.73 -7.24
CA VAL A 99 11.53 5.18 -8.59
C VAL A 99 12.32 4.08 -9.29
N PRO A 100 11.97 3.66 -10.52
CA PRO A 100 12.69 2.62 -11.23
C PRO A 100 14.07 3.14 -11.66
N GLY A 101 15.12 2.43 -11.29
CA GLY A 101 16.47 2.58 -11.86
C GLY A 101 16.84 1.36 -12.71
N GLU A 102 18.03 1.37 -13.30
CA GLU A 102 18.49 0.32 -14.22
C GLU A 102 18.44 -1.10 -13.62
N LYS A 103 18.76 -1.23 -12.33
CA LYS A 103 18.87 -2.54 -11.64
C LYS A 103 17.95 -2.69 -10.43
N LYS A 104 17.51 -1.59 -9.82
CA LYS A 104 16.72 -1.59 -8.59
C LYS A 104 15.88 -0.33 -8.47
N TYR A 105 14.86 -0.41 -7.65
CA TYR A 105 14.07 0.74 -7.25
C TYR A 105 14.81 1.57 -6.19
N THR A 106 14.69 2.89 -6.29
CA THR A 106 15.17 3.84 -5.28
C THR A 106 13.97 4.35 -4.47
N PRO A 107 13.91 4.09 -3.15
CA PRO A 107 12.81 4.57 -2.31
C PRO A 107 12.98 6.05 -1.96
N ILE A 108 11.91 6.81 -2.05
CA ILE A 108 11.82 8.22 -1.66
C ILE A 108 10.62 8.39 -0.74
N LYS A 109 10.87 8.64 0.55
CA LYS A 109 9.82 8.84 1.55
C LYS A 109 9.11 10.18 1.32
N VAL A 110 7.79 10.17 1.45
CA VAL A 110 6.99 11.39 1.62
C VAL A 110 7.32 11.99 2.98
N LYS A 111 7.59 13.29 3.02
CA LYS A 111 8.03 14.00 4.23
C LYS A 111 6.94 14.88 4.85
N GLU A 112 5.95 15.28 4.06
CA GLU A 112 4.91 16.21 4.47
C GLU A 112 3.53 15.58 4.30
N PHE A 113 2.76 15.62 5.38
CA PHE A 113 1.35 15.26 5.43
C PHE A 113 0.61 16.47 6.00
N LYS A 114 -0.37 17.00 5.27
CA LYS A 114 -1.07 18.25 5.59
C LYS A 114 -2.54 17.96 5.84
N GLU A 115 -2.96 18.17 7.07
CA GLU A 115 -4.38 18.15 7.44
C GLU A 115 -5.07 19.40 6.87
N LYS A 116 -6.20 19.18 6.18
CA LYS A 116 -7.11 20.22 5.73
C LYS A 116 -8.50 19.87 6.22
N GLU A 117 -9.10 20.77 6.99
CA GLU A 117 -10.53 20.74 7.27
C GLU A 117 -11.27 21.24 6.02
N GLU A 118 -12.25 20.49 5.51
CA GLU A 118 -13.16 20.99 4.47
C GLU A 118 -14.16 21.97 5.08
N LEU A 119 -13.75 23.21 5.33
CA LEU A 119 -14.66 24.31 5.65
C LEU A 119 -15.37 24.78 4.36
N GLY A 120 -16.24 23.92 3.81
CA GLY A 120 -17.13 24.29 2.71
C GLY A 120 -18.37 25.01 3.25
N GLY A 121 -18.75 26.15 2.67
CA GLY A 121 -19.90 27.00 3.08
C GLY A 121 -21.29 26.40 2.89
N SER A 122 -21.47 25.09 3.14
CA SER A 122 -22.73 24.37 3.12
C SER A 122 -22.95 23.72 4.48
N THR A 123 -24.12 23.96 5.08
CA THR A 123 -24.56 23.59 6.44
C THR A 123 -24.60 22.08 6.74
N PHE A 124 -24.07 21.22 5.85
CA PHE A 124 -24.18 19.75 5.94
C PHE A 124 -22.83 19.02 5.74
N LYS A 125 -21.69 19.72 5.87
CA LYS A 125 -20.33 19.16 5.67
C LYS A 125 -19.47 19.13 6.94
N ASP A 126 -20.09 19.19 8.11
CA ASP A 126 -19.42 19.68 9.34
C ASP A 126 -18.25 18.86 9.90
N ASP A 127 -17.87 17.72 9.30
CA ASP A 127 -16.83 16.90 9.93
C ASP A 127 -15.99 16.01 8.98
N VAL A 128 -16.02 16.26 7.67
CA VAL A 128 -15.08 15.58 6.75
C VAL A 128 -13.73 16.30 6.80
N ARG A 129 -12.68 15.52 7.08
CA ARG A 129 -11.30 16.01 7.13
C ARG A 129 -10.45 15.21 6.17
N ASN A 130 -9.39 15.84 5.66
CA ASN A 130 -8.49 15.23 4.69
C ASN A 130 -7.03 15.43 5.10
N ILE A 131 -6.27 14.34 5.16
CA ILE A 131 -4.80 14.40 5.22
C ILE A 131 -4.27 14.28 3.80
N THR A 132 -3.71 15.37 3.29
CA THR A 132 -3.19 15.47 1.92
C THR A 132 -1.68 15.31 1.89
N PHE A 133 -1.17 14.60 0.88
CA PHE A 133 0.26 14.42 0.67
C PHE A 133 0.57 14.18 -0.81
N ARG A 134 1.84 14.29 -1.18
CA ARG A 134 2.30 14.12 -2.56
C ARG A 134 3.43 13.10 -2.65
N TYR A 135 3.26 12.09 -3.51
CA TYR A 135 4.34 11.18 -3.89
C TYR A 135 5.38 11.89 -4.74
N PRO A 136 6.65 12.01 -4.28
CA PRO A 136 7.71 12.61 -5.07
C PRO A 136 8.10 11.71 -6.24
N SER A 137 8.49 12.30 -7.38
CA SER A 137 9.05 11.58 -8.54
C SER A 137 8.23 10.39 -9.04
N LEU A 138 6.90 10.50 -8.98
CA LEU A 138 6.01 9.47 -9.51
C LEU A 138 6.00 9.53 -11.05
N GLN A 139 6.54 8.48 -11.68
CA GLN A 139 6.75 8.38 -13.13
C GLN A 139 6.33 7.00 -13.65
N ASN A 140 6.36 6.81 -14.97
CA ASN A 140 6.11 5.50 -15.57
C ASN A 140 7.08 4.45 -14.99
N GLY A 141 6.54 3.31 -14.62
CA GLY A 141 7.24 2.22 -13.95
C GLY A 141 7.48 2.43 -12.46
N ALA A 142 7.19 3.60 -11.88
CA ALA A 142 7.31 3.81 -10.44
C ALA A 142 6.23 3.06 -9.67
N MET A 143 6.48 2.85 -8.39
CA MET A 143 5.47 2.36 -7.45
C MET A 143 5.22 3.37 -6.34
N SER A 144 4.00 3.38 -5.83
CA SER A 144 3.67 4.06 -4.58
C SER A 144 3.29 3.03 -3.53
N GLU A 145 3.69 3.28 -2.28
CA GLU A 145 3.33 2.49 -1.12
C GLU A 145 2.74 3.43 -0.06
N LEU A 146 1.65 3.00 0.58
CA LEU A 146 0.96 3.70 1.64
C LEU A 146 0.68 2.72 2.79
N TYR A 147 0.95 3.18 4.00
CA TYR A 147 0.48 2.56 5.23
C TYR A 147 -0.09 3.64 6.13
N TYR A 148 -1.19 3.35 6.82
CA TYR A 148 -1.70 4.19 7.90
C TYR A 148 -2.61 3.35 8.81
N GLU A 149 -2.89 3.90 9.99
CA GLU A 149 -3.79 3.29 10.96
C GLU A 149 -5.01 4.18 11.15
N GLU A 150 -6.18 3.54 11.25
CA GLU A 150 -7.44 4.20 11.59
C GLU A 150 -7.91 3.70 12.95
N THR A 151 -8.02 4.61 13.93
CA THR A 151 -8.64 4.29 15.22
C THR A 151 -10.13 4.60 15.14
N VAL A 152 -10.98 3.58 15.19
CA VAL A 152 -12.44 3.72 15.11
C VAL A 152 -13.01 3.95 16.51
N LYS A 153 -13.42 5.20 16.79
CA LYS A 153 -13.96 5.63 18.10
C LYS A 153 -15.39 5.18 18.35
N GLU A 154 -16.14 4.95 17.28
CA GLU A 154 -17.54 4.53 17.31
C GLU A 154 -17.69 3.25 16.48
N PRO A 155 -17.80 2.06 17.11
CA PRO A 155 -17.80 0.77 16.43
C PRO A 155 -18.85 0.59 15.33
N ARG A 156 -19.98 1.33 15.41
CA ARG A 156 -21.02 1.32 14.36
C ARG A 156 -20.54 1.90 13.03
N PHE A 157 -19.42 2.63 13.02
CA PHE A 157 -18.80 3.22 11.84
C PHE A 157 -17.56 2.47 11.35
N LEU A 158 -17.42 1.18 11.71
CA LEU A 158 -16.43 0.32 11.07
C LEU A 158 -16.65 0.32 9.55
N THR A 159 -15.60 0.68 8.81
CA THR A 159 -15.65 0.89 7.37
C THR A 159 -15.70 -0.44 6.60
N SER A 160 -16.30 -0.41 5.41
CA SER A 160 -16.38 -1.58 4.52
C SER A 160 -15.07 -1.80 3.76
N PHE A 161 -14.74 -3.06 3.48
CA PHE A 161 -13.65 -3.43 2.57
C PHE A 161 -14.22 -3.99 1.26
N TYR A 162 -13.68 -3.55 0.12
CA TYR A 162 -14.14 -3.96 -1.20
C TYR A 162 -13.02 -4.63 -1.99
N PHE A 163 -13.19 -5.92 -2.31
CA PHE A 163 -12.24 -6.66 -3.17
C PHE A 163 -12.29 -6.21 -4.64
N GLY A 164 -13.42 -5.65 -5.07
CA GLY A 164 -13.60 -5.14 -6.43
C GLY A 164 -13.04 -3.72 -6.58
N SER A 165 -12.31 -3.47 -7.67
CA SER A 165 -11.77 -2.14 -7.98
C SER A 165 -11.89 -1.82 -9.47
N PHE A 166 -11.88 -0.54 -9.81
CA PHE A 166 -11.87 -0.06 -11.21
C PHE A 166 -10.51 -0.27 -11.91
N ARG A 167 -9.48 -0.63 -11.15
CA ARG A 167 -8.14 -0.99 -11.62
C ARG A 167 -7.85 -2.46 -11.31
N PRO A 168 -7.02 -3.17 -12.09
CA PRO A 168 -6.63 -4.53 -11.76
C PRO A 168 -5.97 -4.60 -10.37
N VAL A 169 -6.41 -5.58 -9.56
CA VAL A 169 -5.85 -5.87 -8.23
C VAL A 169 -5.17 -7.23 -8.27
N ILE A 170 -3.91 -7.29 -7.85
CA ILE A 170 -3.11 -8.54 -7.87
C ILE A 170 -3.30 -9.32 -6.59
N ASN A 171 -3.12 -8.66 -5.45
CA ASN A 171 -3.33 -9.24 -4.14
C ASN A 171 -4.25 -8.34 -3.32
N SER A 172 -5.32 -8.92 -2.78
CA SER A 172 -6.29 -8.25 -1.93
C SER A 172 -6.52 -9.10 -0.69
N GLU A 173 -6.32 -8.53 0.49
CA GLU A 173 -6.32 -9.25 1.76
C GLU A 173 -7.14 -8.50 2.81
N PHE A 174 -8.08 -9.18 3.43
CA PHE A 174 -8.86 -8.64 4.54
C PHE A 174 -8.76 -9.59 5.73
N THR A 175 -8.21 -9.08 6.83
CA THR A 175 -7.96 -9.87 8.03
C THR A 175 -8.71 -9.25 9.21
N ILE A 176 -9.44 -10.06 9.97
CA ILE A 176 -10.04 -9.64 11.24
C ILE A 176 -9.38 -10.43 12.36
N ILE A 177 -8.86 -9.72 13.34
CA ILE A 177 -8.30 -10.26 14.57
C ILE A 177 -9.16 -9.73 15.71
N ALA A 178 -9.79 -10.62 16.48
CA ALA A 178 -10.59 -10.24 17.63
C ALA A 178 -10.12 -11.01 18.87
N ASP A 179 -10.15 -10.33 20.02
CA ASP A 179 -9.98 -11.00 21.31
C ASP A 179 -11.01 -12.13 21.48
N LYS A 180 -10.61 -13.18 22.21
CA LYS A 180 -11.46 -14.34 22.51
C LYS A 180 -12.45 -14.08 23.63
#